data_AF-A0A9D5G516-F1
#
_entry.id   AF-A0A9D5G516-F1
#
_cell.length_a   1.000
_cell.length_b   1.000
_cell.length_c   1.000
_cell.angle_alpha   90.00
_cell.angle_beta   90.00
_cell.angle_gamma   90.00
#
_symmetry.space_group_name_H-M   'P 1'
#
loop_
_entity.id
_entity.type
_entity.pdbx_description
1 polymer ?
#
loop_
_entity_poly.entity_id
_entity_poly.type
_entity_poly.pdbx_seq_one_letter_code
_entity_poly.pdbx_strand_id
1 'polypeptide(L)'
;LTGRADPAFIFPLLTKFIDARLALSVQVHPDDAYAQRVEGQRVGKTECWYVLEAKPDATIVLGWSRDTSRGEYLERVKDGSLGDILRHVSAAAGDVFYLPAGTLHAIGAGIVLFETQQASDLTYRIFDYNRPGPEGKPRELHVDRAADVLEYRASQARALRQLTYRLDGLTRTALVADKNFWVERVAVSPERGGIETAGMPLALTALAEAVEIEAHGTTISLEPYQTAVIPAVLEVVMLRAPGGRPAVLAAAPLGDPQAVPKRFARAAVTVNDSTDFLAQF
;
A
#
# COMPACT_ATOMS: atom_id res chain seq x y z
N LEU A 1 -12.23 11.98 -15.35
CA LEU A 1 -11.40 10.92 -14.73
C LEU A 1 -11.34 11.06 -13.22
N THR A 2 -10.85 12.18 -12.69
CA THR A 2 -10.45 12.34 -11.27
C THR A 2 -11.57 12.76 -10.32
N GLY A 3 -12.73 13.21 -10.80
CA GLY A 3 -13.88 13.53 -9.95
C GLY A 3 -13.55 14.61 -8.92
N ARG A 4 -13.74 14.28 -7.63
CA ARG A 4 -13.41 15.18 -6.50
C ARG A 4 -11.92 15.24 -6.18
N ALA A 5 -11.08 14.39 -6.78
CA ALA A 5 -9.64 14.60 -6.72
C ALA A 5 -9.28 15.83 -7.55
N ASP A 6 -8.49 16.71 -6.95
CA ASP A 6 -8.17 18.01 -7.53
C ASP A 6 -7.47 17.84 -8.90
N PRO A 7 -8.07 18.37 -9.98
CA PRO A 7 -7.64 18.12 -11.36
C PRO A 7 -6.34 18.85 -11.74
N ALA A 8 -5.82 19.75 -10.90
CA ALA A 8 -4.53 20.41 -11.13
C ALA A 8 -3.33 19.48 -10.87
N PHE A 9 -3.55 18.21 -10.52
CA PHE A 9 -2.51 17.30 -10.04
C PHE A 9 -2.34 16.04 -10.87
N ILE A 10 -1.21 15.38 -10.59
CA ILE A 10 -0.95 13.99 -10.92
C ILE A 10 -2.02 13.11 -10.25
N PHE A 11 -2.37 12.00 -10.90
CA PHE A 11 -3.27 11.00 -10.33
C PHE A 11 -2.82 10.63 -8.90
N PRO A 12 -3.72 10.64 -7.90
CA PRO A 12 -3.37 10.66 -6.48
C PRO A 12 -2.71 9.40 -5.91
N LEU A 13 -2.72 8.29 -6.64
CA LEU A 13 -2.09 7.04 -6.23
C LEU A 13 -1.03 6.59 -7.21
N LEU A 14 -0.05 5.86 -6.70
CA LEU A 14 0.86 5.04 -7.48
C LEU A 14 0.71 3.59 -7.03
N THR A 15 0.59 2.68 -7.98
CA THR A 15 0.55 1.24 -7.72
C THR A 15 1.65 0.53 -8.48
N LYS A 16 2.23 -0.52 -7.88
CA LYS A 16 3.36 -1.25 -8.47
C LYS A 16 3.26 -2.73 -8.14
N PHE A 17 3.73 -3.55 -9.06
CA PHE A 17 4.17 -4.91 -8.75
C PHE A 17 5.68 -4.88 -8.50
N ILE A 18 6.12 -5.47 -7.38
CA ILE A 18 7.52 -5.52 -7.00
C ILE A 18 7.92 -6.98 -6.83
N ASP A 19 8.89 -7.44 -7.63
CA ASP A 19 9.58 -8.73 -7.49
C ASP A 19 10.93 -8.51 -6.79
N ALA A 20 10.96 -8.67 -5.47
CA ALA A 20 12.15 -8.52 -4.65
C ALA A 20 12.92 -9.85 -4.57
N ARG A 21 13.64 -10.21 -5.63
CA ARG A 21 14.49 -11.43 -5.65
C ARG A 21 15.58 -11.40 -4.58
N LEU A 22 16.12 -10.22 -4.32
CA LEU A 22 17.07 -9.92 -3.25
C LEU A 22 16.48 -8.83 -2.36
N ALA A 23 16.96 -8.74 -1.12
CA ALA A 23 16.51 -7.71 -0.18
C ALA A 23 16.75 -6.31 -0.77
N LEU A 24 15.71 -5.48 -0.73
CA LEU A 24 15.78 -4.08 -1.15
C LEU A 24 16.36 -3.23 -0.02
N SER A 25 16.87 -2.05 -0.36
CA SER A 25 17.45 -1.17 0.66
C SER A 25 16.44 -0.77 1.72
N VAL A 26 16.92 -0.63 2.95
CA VAL A 26 16.15 -0.04 4.04
C VAL A 26 15.97 1.44 3.78
N GLN A 27 14.74 1.89 3.92
CA GLN A 27 14.32 3.23 3.57
C GLN A 27 13.32 3.80 4.59
N VAL A 28 13.13 5.11 4.53
CA VAL A 28 12.07 5.85 5.20
C VAL A 28 11.51 6.90 4.25
N HIS A 29 10.27 7.29 4.47
CA HIS A 29 9.53 8.22 3.64
C HIS A 29 9.03 9.42 4.45
N PRO A 30 9.10 10.65 3.90
CA PRO A 30 8.56 11.83 4.57
C PRO A 30 7.03 11.88 4.53
N ASP A 31 6.43 12.64 5.44
CA ASP A 31 5.02 13.03 5.37
C ASP A 31 4.81 14.22 4.42
N ASP A 32 3.55 14.60 4.19
CA ASP A 32 3.19 15.70 3.30
C ASP A 32 3.82 17.04 3.76
N ALA A 33 3.89 17.28 5.07
CA ALA A 33 4.42 18.53 5.60
C ALA A 33 5.94 18.66 5.35
N TYR A 34 6.70 17.59 5.59
CA TYR A 34 8.12 17.55 5.30
C TYR A 34 8.38 17.62 3.79
N ALA A 35 7.64 16.85 3.00
CA ALA A 35 7.76 16.86 1.54
C ALA A 35 7.58 18.27 0.96
N GLN A 36 6.58 19.03 1.44
CA GLN A 36 6.34 20.39 0.97
C GLN A 36 7.45 21.35 1.37
N ARG A 37 7.84 21.33 2.64
CA ARG A 37 8.82 22.27 3.20
C ARG A 37 10.23 22.04 2.66
N VAL A 38 10.60 20.79 2.43
CA VAL A 38 12.00 20.40 2.21
C VAL A 38 12.27 19.95 0.78
N GLU A 39 11.34 19.19 0.18
CA GLU A 39 11.51 18.62 -1.15
C GLU A 39 10.70 19.36 -2.23
N GLY A 40 9.90 20.36 -1.83
CA GLY A 40 9.01 21.10 -2.73
C GLY A 40 7.90 20.25 -3.34
N GLN A 41 7.64 19.05 -2.78
CA GLN A 41 6.60 18.14 -3.26
C GLN A 41 5.34 18.26 -2.41
N ARG A 42 4.17 18.20 -3.05
CA ARG A 42 2.89 18.38 -2.34
C ARG A 42 2.58 17.26 -1.35
N VAL A 43 2.97 16.04 -1.69
CA VAL A 43 2.66 14.83 -0.91
C VAL A 43 3.94 14.13 -0.50
N GLY A 44 3.92 13.60 0.72
CA GLY A 44 4.87 12.62 1.19
C GLY A 44 4.54 11.25 0.62
N LYS A 45 4.95 10.21 1.33
CA LYS A 45 4.78 8.85 0.85
C LYS A 45 4.44 7.88 1.98
N THR A 46 3.15 7.80 2.28
CA THR A 46 2.53 6.63 2.93
C THR A 46 2.25 5.56 1.88
N GLU A 47 2.51 4.31 2.24
CA GLU A 47 2.31 3.15 1.36
C GLU A 47 1.72 1.94 2.11
N CYS A 48 1.25 0.96 1.34
CA CYS A 48 0.90 -0.35 1.83
C CYS A 48 1.31 -1.44 0.84
N TRP A 49 1.58 -2.63 1.37
CA TRP A 49 1.97 -3.79 0.60
C TRP A 49 0.98 -4.92 0.80
N TYR A 50 0.50 -5.50 -0.31
CA TYR A 50 -0.20 -6.78 -0.31
C TYR A 50 0.74 -7.85 -0.87
N VAL A 51 1.12 -8.83 -0.05
CA VAL A 51 2.04 -9.89 -0.44
C VAL A 51 1.32 -10.87 -1.37
N LEU A 52 1.79 -10.97 -2.61
CA LEU A 52 1.26 -11.91 -3.60
C LEU A 52 1.91 -13.28 -3.43
N GLU A 53 3.23 -13.29 -3.27
CA GLU A 53 4.03 -14.50 -3.07
C GLU A 53 5.17 -14.22 -2.10
N ALA A 54 5.52 -15.22 -1.28
CA ALA A 54 6.63 -15.15 -0.35
C ALA A 54 7.27 -16.53 -0.19
N LYS A 55 8.60 -16.58 -0.14
CA LYS A 55 9.33 -17.79 0.27
C LYS A 55 9.07 -18.11 1.76
N PRO A 56 9.22 -19.38 2.20
CA PRO A 56 8.91 -19.78 3.57
C PRO A 56 9.61 -19.00 4.69
N ASP A 57 10.80 -18.47 4.42
CA ASP A 57 11.65 -17.69 5.33
C ASP A 57 11.67 -16.20 5.01
N ALA A 58 10.81 -15.75 4.10
CA ALA A 58 10.75 -14.35 3.69
C ALA A 58 10.37 -13.46 4.89
N THR A 59 11.10 -12.36 5.03
CA THR A 59 10.83 -11.34 6.04
C THR A 59 10.80 -9.97 5.39
N ILE A 60 10.11 -9.04 6.03
CA ILE A 60 10.26 -7.61 5.77
C ILE A 60 10.96 -6.95 6.96
N VAL A 61 11.70 -5.88 6.69
CA VAL A 61 12.11 -4.96 7.75
C VAL A 61 10.94 -4.02 8.00
N LEU A 62 10.50 -3.92 9.26
CA LEU A 62 9.37 -3.08 9.65
C LEU A 62 9.66 -2.39 10.98
N GLY A 63 10.40 -1.30 10.89
CA GLY A 63 10.81 -0.42 11.98
C GLY A 63 11.96 -0.96 12.83
N TRP A 64 12.16 -0.33 13.99
CA TRP A 64 13.23 -0.67 14.93
C TRP A 64 12.84 -1.82 15.86
N SER A 65 13.82 -2.65 16.23
CA SER A 65 13.61 -3.76 17.18
C SER A 65 13.51 -3.29 18.63
N ARG A 66 14.00 -2.09 18.91
CA ARG A 66 13.92 -1.39 20.21
C ARG A 66 13.95 0.11 19.99
N ASP A 67 13.66 0.87 21.06
CA ASP A 67 13.83 2.31 21.04
C ASP A 67 15.29 2.67 20.73
N THR A 68 15.44 3.75 19.96
CA THR A 68 16.73 4.32 19.60
C THR A 68 16.63 5.86 19.60
N SER A 69 17.60 6.54 19.00
CA SER A 69 17.62 8.00 18.90
C SER A 69 18.32 8.44 17.62
N ARG A 70 18.12 9.71 17.25
CA ARG A 70 18.86 10.35 16.14
C ARG A 70 20.38 10.17 16.27
N GLY A 71 20.92 10.33 17.49
CA GLY A 71 22.35 10.19 17.74
C GLY A 71 22.85 8.76 17.51
N GLU A 72 22.15 7.76 18.06
CA GLU A 72 22.51 6.35 17.84
C GLU A 72 22.35 5.95 16.36
N TYR A 73 21.29 6.40 15.69
CA TYR A 73 21.09 6.18 14.25
C TYR A 73 22.30 6.66 13.42
N LEU A 74 22.76 7.89 13.67
CA LEU A 74 23.91 8.45 12.93
C LEU A 74 25.19 7.65 13.16
N GLU A 75 25.49 7.26 14.40
CA GLU A 75 26.67 6.45 14.71
C GLU A 75 26.58 5.07 14.04
N ARG A 76 25.41 4.42 14.07
CA ARG A 76 25.21 3.11 13.44
C ARG A 76 25.25 3.12 11.91
N VAL A 77 24.82 4.21 11.30
CA VAL A 77 25.00 4.40 9.85
C VAL A 77 26.50 4.54 9.51
N LYS A 78 27.22 5.32 10.32
CA LYS A 78 28.65 5.59 10.13
C LYS A 78 29.53 4.34 10.33
N ASP A 79 29.23 3.51 11.31
CA ASP A 79 29.99 2.28 11.58
C ASP A 79 29.47 1.05 10.83
N GLY A 80 28.34 1.17 10.14
CA GLY A 80 27.74 0.11 9.32
C GLY A 80 26.93 -0.93 10.11
N SER A 81 26.65 -0.70 11.39
CA SER A 81 25.93 -1.61 12.31
C SER A 81 24.42 -1.36 12.40
N LEU A 82 23.84 -0.55 11.50
CA LEU A 82 22.40 -0.24 11.55
C LEU A 82 21.52 -1.50 11.47
N GLY A 83 21.97 -2.52 10.73
CA GLY A 83 21.29 -3.81 10.58
C GLY A 83 20.93 -4.50 11.89
N ASP A 84 21.74 -4.30 12.94
CA ASP A 84 21.61 -5.00 14.22
C ASP A 84 20.36 -4.59 15.03
N ILE A 85 19.79 -3.43 14.73
CA ILE A 85 18.62 -2.88 15.43
C ILE A 85 17.37 -2.82 14.55
N LEU A 86 17.40 -3.49 13.41
CA LEU A 86 16.25 -3.60 12.52
C LEU A 86 15.31 -4.70 13.00
N ARG A 87 14.00 -4.40 12.96
CA ARG A 87 12.98 -5.38 13.25
C ARG A 87 12.60 -6.14 11.99
N HIS A 88 12.76 -7.46 12.02
CA HIS A 88 12.30 -8.35 10.96
C HIS A 88 10.94 -8.97 11.32
N VAL A 89 10.01 -8.98 10.38
CA VAL A 89 8.67 -9.59 10.49
C VAL A 89 8.53 -10.62 9.39
N SER A 90 8.08 -11.83 9.71
CA SER A 90 7.75 -12.85 8.70
C SER A 90 6.66 -12.34 7.75
N ALA A 91 6.80 -12.66 6.47
CA ALA A 91 5.82 -12.33 5.45
C ALA A 91 5.35 -13.60 4.74
N ALA A 92 4.05 -13.74 4.57
CA ALA A 92 3.40 -14.82 3.84
C ALA A 92 2.47 -14.26 2.75
N ALA A 93 2.18 -15.07 1.74
CA ALA A 93 1.19 -14.72 0.72
C ALA A 93 -0.16 -14.39 1.35
N GLY A 94 -0.74 -13.25 0.96
CA GLY A 94 -1.97 -12.72 1.51
C GLY A 94 -1.81 -11.76 2.69
N ASP A 95 -0.61 -11.62 3.27
CA ASP A 95 -0.35 -10.61 4.30
C ASP A 95 -0.47 -9.19 3.73
N VAL A 96 -0.88 -8.26 4.60
CA VAL A 96 -0.94 -6.83 4.30
C VAL A 96 -0.08 -6.08 5.30
N PHE A 97 0.77 -5.18 4.82
CA PHE A 97 1.56 -4.29 5.66
C PHE A 97 1.23 -2.84 5.33
N TYR A 98 1.10 -2.00 6.36
CA TYR A 98 0.89 -0.57 6.22
C TYR A 98 2.08 0.19 6.75
N LEU A 99 2.50 1.19 5.98
CA LEU A 99 3.76 1.90 6.14
C LEU A 99 3.45 3.40 6.13
N PRO A 100 2.99 3.96 7.27
CA PRO A 100 2.80 5.38 7.38
C PRO A 100 4.16 6.09 7.26
N ALA A 101 4.15 7.30 6.70
CA ALA A 101 5.34 8.15 6.63
C ALA A 101 6.11 8.20 7.97
N GLY A 102 7.43 8.18 7.89
CA GLY A 102 8.36 8.09 9.02
C GLY A 102 8.66 6.67 9.52
N THR A 103 7.92 5.66 9.05
CA THR A 103 8.23 4.25 9.35
C THR A 103 9.43 3.80 8.54
N LEU A 104 10.47 3.32 9.22
CA LEU A 104 11.58 2.62 8.59
C LEU A 104 11.11 1.26 8.06
N HIS A 105 11.46 0.91 6.82
CA HIS A 105 11.06 -0.37 6.25
C HIS A 105 11.96 -0.85 5.10
N ALA A 106 11.83 -2.13 4.75
CA ALA A 106 12.44 -2.72 3.56
C ALA A 106 11.71 -4.01 3.16
N ILE A 107 11.61 -4.25 1.85
CA ILE A 107 11.15 -5.54 1.32
C ILE A 107 12.34 -6.51 1.33
N GLY A 108 12.21 -7.64 2.04
CA GLY A 108 13.24 -8.67 2.04
C GLY A 108 13.25 -9.52 0.77
N ALA A 109 14.21 -10.44 0.69
CA ALA A 109 14.39 -11.30 -0.46
C ALA A 109 13.26 -12.34 -0.60
N GLY A 110 12.92 -12.69 -1.84
CA GLY A 110 11.95 -13.74 -2.15
C GLY A 110 10.50 -13.32 -1.95
N ILE A 111 10.18 -12.03 -2.05
CA ILE A 111 8.82 -11.50 -1.92
C ILE A 111 8.39 -10.90 -3.26
N VAL A 112 7.20 -11.29 -3.72
CA VAL A 112 6.46 -10.58 -4.77
C VAL A 112 5.26 -9.91 -4.12
N LEU A 113 5.11 -8.60 -4.31
CA LEU A 113 4.02 -7.84 -3.69
C LEU A 113 3.41 -6.81 -4.63
N PHE A 114 2.18 -6.42 -4.30
CA PHE A 114 1.52 -5.26 -4.87
C PHE A 114 1.60 -4.09 -3.88
N GLU A 115 2.22 -3.00 -4.31
CA GLU A 115 2.34 -1.76 -3.54
C GLU A 115 1.23 -0.80 -3.97
N THR A 116 0.57 -0.16 -3.01
CA THR A 116 -0.27 1.03 -3.22
C THR A 116 0.24 2.14 -2.33
N GLN A 117 0.43 3.33 -2.89
CA GLN A 117 1.02 4.46 -2.19
C GLN A 117 0.39 5.78 -2.66
N GLN A 118 0.62 6.85 -1.89
CA GLN A 118 0.49 8.22 -2.40
C GLN A 118 1.38 8.37 -3.64
N ALA A 119 0.97 9.19 -4.61
CA ALA A 119 1.75 9.41 -5.85
C ALA A 119 3.01 10.27 -5.61
N SER A 120 4.01 9.67 -4.96
CA SER A 120 5.30 10.26 -4.58
C SER A 120 6.45 9.30 -4.83
N ASP A 121 7.60 9.81 -5.24
CA ASP A 121 8.83 9.02 -5.40
C ASP A 121 9.86 9.32 -4.30
N LEU A 122 9.46 10.07 -3.26
CA LEU A 122 10.36 10.45 -2.16
C LEU A 122 10.79 9.24 -1.35
N THR A 123 12.07 8.91 -1.45
CA THR A 123 12.67 7.76 -0.79
C THR A 123 14.02 8.13 -0.19
N TYR A 124 14.13 8.05 1.14
CA TYR A 124 15.41 8.20 1.81
C TYR A 124 15.97 6.83 2.16
N ARG A 125 16.93 6.39 1.34
CA ARG A 125 17.72 5.18 1.62
C ARG A 125 18.62 5.41 2.82
N ILE A 126 18.58 4.52 3.80
CA ILE A 126 19.39 4.64 5.03
C ILE A 126 20.36 3.48 5.26
N PHE A 127 20.07 2.32 4.69
CA PHE A 127 20.97 1.17 4.78
C PHE A 127 20.77 0.25 3.59
N ASP A 128 21.87 -0.24 3.04
CA ASP A 128 21.87 -1.12 1.87
C ASP A 128 22.71 -2.37 2.09
N TYR A 129 22.73 -2.89 3.32
CA TYR A 129 23.45 -4.12 3.67
C TYR A 129 24.97 -4.05 3.40
N ASN A 130 25.53 -2.84 3.40
CA ASN A 130 26.95 -2.58 3.10
C ASN A 130 27.43 -3.21 1.77
N ARG A 131 26.51 -3.47 0.83
CA ARG A 131 26.82 -4.11 -0.44
C ARG A 131 27.29 -3.08 -1.49
N PRO A 132 28.16 -3.46 -2.42
CA PRO A 132 28.47 -2.62 -3.56
C PRO A 132 27.23 -2.47 -4.45
N GLY A 133 27.03 -1.27 -4.98
CA GLY A 133 26.08 -1.00 -6.05
C GLY A 133 26.59 -1.48 -7.42
N PRO A 134 25.83 -1.21 -8.50
CA PRO A 134 26.16 -1.66 -9.85
C PRO A 134 27.55 -1.24 -10.35
N GLU A 135 28.04 -0.08 -9.89
CA GLU A 135 29.36 0.46 -10.23
C GLU A 135 30.49 -0.03 -9.30
N GLY A 136 30.22 -1.01 -8.44
CA GLY A 136 31.18 -1.53 -7.47
C GLY A 136 31.39 -0.65 -6.23
N LYS A 137 30.73 0.52 -6.15
CA LYS A 137 30.74 1.43 -4.99
C LYS A 137 29.43 1.35 -4.21
N PRO A 138 29.43 1.57 -2.87
CA PRO A 138 28.19 1.67 -2.11
C PRO A 138 27.23 2.70 -2.71
N ARG A 139 25.93 2.40 -2.68
CA ARG A 139 24.90 3.34 -3.13
C ARG A 139 24.77 4.51 -2.15
N GLU A 140 24.32 5.64 -2.66
CA GLU A 140 24.06 6.83 -1.84
C GLU A 140 23.01 6.55 -0.76
N LEU A 141 23.31 7.03 0.45
CA LEU A 141 22.44 7.06 1.61
C LEU A 141 22.05 8.51 1.91
N HIS A 142 20.78 8.73 2.25
CA HIS A 142 20.18 10.04 2.52
C HIS A 142 20.10 10.27 4.03
N VAL A 143 21.25 10.22 4.69
CA VAL A 143 21.36 10.07 6.16
C VAL A 143 20.65 11.20 6.92
N ASP A 144 20.98 12.46 6.62
CA ASP A 144 20.41 13.60 7.33
C ASP A 144 18.91 13.77 7.05
N ARG A 145 18.49 13.59 5.78
CA ARG A 145 17.08 13.64 5.38
C ARG A 145 16.25 12.59 6.10
N ALA A 146 16.76 11.36 6.17
CA ALA A 146 16.11 10.30 6.92
C ALA A 146 16.06 10.59 8.42
N ALA A 147 17.16 11.12 8.99
CA ALA A 147 17.24 11.45 10.40
C ALA A 147 16.14 12.42 10.85
N ASP A 148 15.66 13.28 9.95
CA ASP A 148 14.61 14.26 10.24
C ASP A 148 13.20 13.66 10.23
N VAL A 149 12.98 12.52 9.58
CA VAL A 149 11.63 11.94 9.38
C VAL A 149 11.43 10.60 10.08
N LEU A 150 12.49 9.95 10.55
CA LEU A 150 12.41 8.68 11.28
C LEU A 150 11.64 8.82 12.59
N GLU A 151 10.69 7.91 12.80
CA GLU A 151 10.19 7.60 14.15
C GLU A 151 11.21 6.67 14.83
N TYR A 152 11.64 7.01 16.05
CA TYR A 152 12.74 6.33 16.75
C TYR A 152 12.26 5.34 17.82
N ARG A 153 10.96 5.23 18.06
CA ARG A 153 10.37 4.22 18.93
C ARG A 153 10.42 2.82 18.31
N ALA A 154 10.51 1.82 19.16
CA ALA A 154 10.40 0.42 18.78
C ALA A 154 9.09 0.16 18.02
N SER A 155 9.19 -0.57 16.91
CA SER A 155 8.01 -0.89 16.11
C SER A 155 7.24 -2.07 16.70
N GLN A 156 5.93 -1.86 16.84
CA GLN A 156 4.95 -2.91 17.15
C GLN A 156 4.17 -3.34 15.90
N ALA A 157 4.51 -2.78 14.73
CA ALA A 157 3.82 -3.06 13.49
C ALA A 157 3.99 -4.54 13.09
N ARG A 158 2.95 -5.05 12.44
CA ARG A 158 2.80 -6.44 12.01
C ARG A 158 1.86 -6.48 10.81
N ALA A 159 1.67 -7.66 10.23
CA ALA A 159 0.64 -7.85 9.22
C ALA A 159 -0.73 -7.40 9.78
N LEU A 160 -1.48 -6.66 8.97
CA LEU A 160 -2.77 -6.10 9.36
C LEU A 160 -3.84 -7.19 9.48
N ARG A 161 -4.76 -6.98 10.43
CA ARG A 161 -6.05 -7.66 10.42
C ARG A 161 -6.85 -7.16 9.22
N GLN A 162 -7.37 -8.10 8.44
CA GLN A 162 -8.25 -7.84 7.31
C GLN A 162 -9.71 -8.03 7.73
N LEU A 163 -10.63 -7.32 7.07
CA LEU A 163 -12.06 -7.41 7.36
C LEU A 163 -12.85 -7.80 6.12
N THR A 164 -13.45 -8.98 6.11
CA THR A 164 -14.26 -9.48 4.99
C THR A 164 -15.74 -9.26 5.24
N TYR A 165 -16.44 -8.75 4.23
CA TYR A 165 -17.86 -8.42 4.27
C TYR A 165 -18.49 -8.60 2.88
N ARG A 166 -19.82 -8.56 2.81
CA ARG A 166 -20.57 -8.60 1.56
C ARG A 166 -21.27 -7.29 1.29
N LEU A 167 -21.16 -6.81 0.06
CA LEU A 167 -21.83 -5.59 -0.35
C LEU A 167 -22.06 -5.61 -1.86
N ASP A 168 -23.26 -5.22 -2.29
CA ASP A 168 -23.64 -5.03 -3.70
C ASP A 168 -23.29 -6.24 -4.60
N GLY A 169 -23.52 -7.46 -4.10
CA GLY A 169 -23.26 -8.71 -4.82
C GLY A 169 -21.81 -9.18 -4.81
N LEU A 170 -20.91 -8.47 -4.12
CA LEU A 170 -19.48 -8.81 -4.03
C LEU A 170 -19.09 -9.24 -2.61
N THR A 171 -18.15 -10.18 -2.53
CA THR A 171 -17.41 -10.44 -1.28
C THR A 171 -16.15 -9.58 -1.31
N ARG A 172 -16.04 -8.65 -0.37
CA ARG A 172 -14.96 -7.66 -0.29
C ARG A 172 -14.16 -7.90 0.98
N THR A 173 -12.84 -7.80 0.89
CA THR A 173 -11.92 -7.87 2.02
C THR A 173 -11.19 -6.53 2.10
N ALA A 174 -11.48 -5.76 3.14
CA ALA A 174 -10.75 -4.53 3.43
C ALA A 174 -9.33 -4.84 3.89
N LEU A 175 -8.36 -4.22 3.21
CA LEU A 175 -6.93 -4.38 3.47
C LEU A 175 -6.37 -3.12 4.15
N VAL A 176 -6.69 -1.94 3.61
CA VAL A 176 -6.27 -0.62 4.14
C VAL A 176 -7.40 0.39 4.05
N ALA A 177 -7.51 1.28 5.03
CA ALA A 177 -8.44 2.41 5.04
C ALA A 177 -7.85 3.59 5.82
N ASP A 178 -6.73 4.12 5.34
CA ASP A 178 -6.07 5.30 5.87
C ASP A 178 -6.71 6.59 5.32
N LYS A 179 -6.46 7.74 5.98
CA LYS A 179 -6.85 9.08 5.53
C LYS A 179 -6.45 9.42 4.08
N ASN A 180 -5.43 8.79 3.50
CA ASN A 180 -5.00 9.05 2.12
C ASN A 180 -5.73 8.18 1.09
N PHE A 181 -5.89 6.89 1.38
CA PHE A 181 -6.46 5.92 0.45
C PHE A 181 -7.01 4.67 1.15
N TRP A 182 -7.85 3.95 0.43
CA TRP A 182 -8.29 2.62 0.82
C TRP A 182 -7.90 1.60 -0.24
N VAL A 183 -7.65 0.36 0.22
CA VAL A 183 -7.36 -0.80 -0.63
C VAL A 183 -8.19 -1.97 -0.16
N GLU A 184 -8.80 -2.68 -1.11
CA GLU A 184 -9.56 -3.87 -0.85
C GLU A 184 -9.25 -4.96 -1.87
N ARG A 185 -9.34 -6.22 -1.45
CA ARG A 185 -9.42 -7.35 -2.36
C ARG A 185 -10.89 -7.70 -2.55
N VAL A 186 -11.33 -7.80 -3.80
CA VAL A 186 -12.72 -8.10 -4.15
C VAL A 186 -12.76 -9.43 -4.89
N ALA A 187 -13.43 -10.42 -4.30
CA ALA A 187 -13.71 -11.68 -4.99
C ALA A 187 -14.88 -11.47 -5.96
N VAL A 188 -14.67 -11.80 -7.22
CA VAL A 188 -15.63 -11.62 -8.30
C VAL A 188 -16.22 -12.98 -8.66
N SER A 189 -17.54 -13.03 -8.83
CA SER A 189 -18.28 -14.25 -9.16
C SER A 189 -18.84 -14.19 -10.60
N PRO A 190 -19.42 -15.29 -11.11
CA PRO A 190 -20.17 -15.24 -12.36
C PRO A 190 -21.37 -14.29 -12.32
N GLU A 191 -21.96 -14.07 -11.14
CA GLU A 191 -23.00 -13.07 -10.92
C GLU A 191 -22.40 -11.67 -10.86
N ARG A 192 -23.13 -10.70 -11.41
CA ARG A 192 -22.72 -9.29 -11.44
C ARG A 192 -22.76 -8.72 -10.02
N GLY A 193 -21.69 -8.01 -9.65
CA GLY A 193 -21.64 -7.22 -8.43
C GLY A 193 -21.06 -5.83 -8.67
N GLY A 194 -21.46 -4.83 -7.88
CA GLY A 194 -21.17 -3.42 -8.12
C GLY A 194 -20.11 -2.83 -7.18
N ILE A 195 -19.26 -1.94 -7.71
CA ILE A 195 -18.41 -1.06 -6.90
C ILE A 195 -18.74 0.39 -7.22
N GLU A 196 -19.20 1.12 -6.20
CA GLU A 196 -19.33 2.58 -6.27
C GLU A 196 -17.95 3.25 -6.24
N THR A 197 -17.74 4.17 -7.17
CA THR A 197 -16.58 5.08 -7.24
C THR A 197 -16.65 6.17 -6.17
N ALA A 198 -17.86 6.48 -5.67
CA ALA A 198 -18.13 7.57 -4.73
C ALA A 198 -17.47 8.91 -5.18
N GLY A 199 -17.52 9.22 -6.48
CA GLY A 199 -16.96 10.45 -7.02
C GLY A 199 -15.43 10.55 -6.96
N MET A 200 -14.73 9.43 -6.73
CA MET A 200 -13.28 9.31 -6.76
C MET A 200 -12.86 8.35 -7.89
N PRO A 201 -11.67 8.51 -8.48
CA PRO A 201 -11.18 7.53 -9.43
C PRO A 201 -10.87 6.22 -8.71
N LEU A 202 -11.08 5.11 -9.39
CA LEU A 202 -10.88 3.78 -8.83
C LEU A 202 -9.90 3.00 -9.70
N ALA A 203 -8.80 2.53 -9.12
CA ALA A 203 -7.91 1.59 -9.77
C ALA A 203 -8.38 0.16 -9.48
N LEU A 204 -8.58 -0.64 -10.53
CA LEU A 204 -8.91 -2.06 -10.45
C LEU A 204 -7.80 -2.85 -11.12
N THR A 205 -7.16 -3.73 -10.37
CA THR A 205 -6.09 -4.61 -10.87
C THR A 205 -6.54 -6.06 -10.77
N ALA A 206 -6.63 -6.76 -11.90
CA ALA A 206 -6.91 -8.19 -11.90
C ALA A 206 -5.69 -8.95 -11.36
N LEU A 207 -5.92 -9.99 -10.54
CA LEU A 207 -4.84 -10.79 -9.99
C LEU A 207 -4.50 -11.99 -10.88
N ALA A 208 -5.20 -13.12 -10.71
CA ALA A 208 -4.80 -14.39 -11.31
C ALA A 208 -5.64 -14.82 -12.53
N GLU A 209 -6.89 -14.37 -12.63
CA GLU A 209 -7.80 -14.71 -13.73
C GLU A 209 -8.46 -13.43 -14.27
N ALA A 210 -8.94 -13.49 -15.51
CA ALA A 210 -9.56 -12.36 -16.18
C ALA A 210 -10.88 -11.94 -15.51
N VAL A 211 -11.14 -10.63 -15.48
CA VAL A 211 -12.37 -10.03 -14.93
C VAL A 211 -13.00 -9.12 -15.95
N GLU A 212 -14.32 -9.22 -16.12
CA GLU A 212 -15.05 -8.28 -16.94
C GLU A 212 -15.54 -7.10 -16.10
N ILE A 213 -15.32 -5.88 -16.62
CA ILE A 213 -15.79 -4.63 -16.05
C ILE A 213 -16.83 -4.05 -17.00
N GLU A 214 -18.03 -3.78 -16.49
CA GLU A 214 -19.15 -3.23 -17.26
C GLU A 214 -19.61 -1.89 -16.68
N ALA A 215 -19.75 -0.90 -17.56
CA ALA A 215 -20.28 0.42 -17.22
C ALA A 215 -20.98 1.03 -18.44
N HIS A 216 -22.18 1.61 -18.25
CA HIS A 216 -22.97 2.27 -19.31
C HIS A 216 -23.08 1.47 -20.62
N GLY A 217 -23.28 0.15 -20.53
CA GLY A 217 -23.42 -0.72 -21.70
C GLY A 217 -22.11 -1.03 -22.45
N THR A 218 -20.97 -0.55 -21.94
CA THR A 218 -19.64 -0.95 -22.41
C THR A 218 -19.06 -2.00 -21.47
N THR A 219 -18.46 -3.05 -22.03
CA THR A 219 -17.74 -4.08 -21.28
C THR A 219 -16.29 -4.14 -21.76
N ILE A 220 -15.35 -4.20 -20.81
CA ILE A 220 -13.95 -4.50 -21.08
C ILE A 220 -13.55 -5.76 -20.31
N SER A 221 -12.64 -6.54 -20.88
CA SER A 221 -11.94 -7.62 -20.17
C SER A 221 -10.65 -7.06 -19.58
N LEU A 222 -10.38 -7.37 -18.32
CA LEU A 222 -9.12 -7.11 -17.65
C LEU A 222 -8.41 -8.44 -17.46
N GLU A 223 -7.38 -8.70 -18.25
CA GLU A 223 -6.57 -9.92 -18.16
C GLU A 223 -5.72 -9.92 -16.86
N PRO A 224 -5.20 -11.08 -16.42
CA PRO A 224 -4.37 -11.17 -15.22
C PRO A 224 -3.27 -10.12 -15.17
N TYR A 225 -3.14 -9.45 -14.02
CA TYR A 225 -2.18 -8.38 -13.73
C TYR A 225 -2.33 -7.11 -14.57
N GLN A 226 -3.40 -6.97 -15.37
CA GLN A 226 -3.75 -5.70 -15.96
C GLN A 226 -4.48 -4.81 -14.94
N THR A 227 -4.31 -3.50 -15.12
CA THR A 227 -4.99 -2.48 -14.31
C THR A 227 -5.86 -1.59 -15.19
N ALA A 228 -7.11 -1.38 -14.77
CA ALA A 228 -7.99 -0.35 -15.32
C ALA A 228 -8.11 0.81 -14.32
N VAL A 229 -8.08 2.04 -14.83
CA VAL A 229 -8.45 3.23 -14.05
C VAL A 229 -9.87 3.61 -14.43
N ILE A 230 -10.78 3.45 -13.48
CA ILE A 230 -12.19 3.76 -13.61
C ILE A 230 -12.41 5.25 -13.33
N PRO A 231 -12.97 6.00 -14.30
CA PRO A 231 -13.33 7.40 -14.08
C PRO A 231 -14.38 7.57 -12.99
N ALA A 232 -14.16 8.55 -12.12
CA ALA A 232 -15.08 8.92 -11.04
C ALA A 232 -16.52 9.27 -11.51
N VAL A 233 -16.67 9.68 -12.77
CA VAL A 233 -17.97 10.04 -13.37
C VAL A 233 -18.85 8.83 -13.67
N LEU A 234 -18.30 7.61 -13.70
CA LEU A 234 -19.09 6.41 -13.95
C LEU A 234 -19.97 6.03 -12.76
N GLU A 235 -19.74 6.62 -11.58
CA GLU A 235 -20.46 6.45 -10.31
C GLU A 235 -20.43 5.03 -9.76
N VAL A 236 -20.79 4.02 -10.56
CA VAL A 236 -20.74 2.59 -10.29
C VAL A 236 -20.16 1.83 -11.48
N VAL A 237 -19.38 0.79 -11.20
CA VAL A 237 -18.97 -0.21 -12.20
C VAL A 237 -19.39 -1.60 -11.74
N MET A 238 -19.77 -2.44 -12.69
CA MET A 238 -20.15 -3.82 -12.44
C MET A 238 -18.98 -4.74 -12.77
N LEU A 239 -18.70 -5.68 -11.88
CA LEU A 239 -17.72 -6.74 -12.08
C LEU A 239 -18.43 -8.07 -12.26
N ARG A 240 -17.94 -8.88 -13.20
CA ARG A 240 -18.32 -10.29 -13.31
C ARG A 240 -17.16 -11.13 -13.82
N ALA A 241 -17.23 -12.43 -13.57
CA ALA A 241 -16.28 -13.41 -14.09
C ALA A 241 -17.02 -14.67 -14.53
N PRO A 242 -17.46 -14.75 -15.80
CA PRO A 242 -18.33 -15.83 -16.27
C PRO A 242 -17.69 -17.23 -16.17
N GLY A 243 -16.36 -17.31 -16.29
CA GLY A 243 -15.62 -18.57 -16.36
C GLY A 243 -14.85 -18.97 -15.10
N GLY A 244 -14.95 -18.22 -13.98
CA GLY A 244 -14.08 -18.43 -12.83
C GLY A 244 -14.51 -17.69 -11.56
N ARG A 245 -13.60 -17.64 -10.58
CA ARG A 245 -13.79 -16.85 -9.34
C ARG A 245 -12.54 -16.00 -9.02
N PRO A 246 -12.13 -15.10 -9.93
CA PRO A 246 -10.99 -14.21 -9.73
C PRO A 246 -11.16 -13.31 -8.51
N ALA A 247 -10.05 -12.67 -8.14
CA ALA A 247 -10.06 -11.49 -7.30
C ALA A 247 -9.41 -10.31 -8.03
N VAL A 248 -9.89 -9.11 -7.71
CA VAL A 248 -9.24 -7.85 -8.08
C VAL A 248 -8.76 -7.13 -6.83
N LEU A 249 -7.67 -6.38 -6.94
CA LEU A 249 -7.34 -5.32 -5.99
C LEU A 249 -8.00 -4.02 -6.45
N ALA A 250 -8.84 -3.47 -5.58
CA ALA A 250 -9.51 -2.21 -5.75
C ALA A 250 -8.87 -1.17 -4.84
N ALA A 251 -8.38 -0.07 -5.42
CA ALA A 251 -7.75 1.01 -4.68
C ALA A 251 -8.28 2.37 -5.13
N ALA A 252 -8.57 3.26 -4.18
CA ALA A 252 -8.95 4.62 -4.49
C ALA A 252 -8.50 5.59 -3.38
N PRO A 253 -8.28 6.88 -3.72
CA PRO A 253 -8.01 7.90 -2.71
C PRO A 253 -9.22 8.07 -1.80
N LEU A 254 -8.97 8.46 -0.56
CA LEU A 254 -10.04 8.74 0.38
C LEU A 254 -10.59 10.15 0.12
N GLY A 255 -11.75 10.23 -0.55
CA GLY A 255 -12.43 11.51 -0.82
C GLY A 255 -13.28 12.04 0.34
N ASP A 256 -13.69 11.17 1.27
CA ASP A 256 -14.45 11.48 2.48
C ASP A 256 -13.90 10.58 3.61
N PRO A 257 -13.43 11.13 4.75
CA PRO A 257 -12.99 10.36 5.90
C PRO A 257 -14.01 9.33 6.41
N GLN A 258 -15.30 9.57 6.15
CA GLN A 258 -16.40 8.67 6.53
C GLN A 258 -16.78 7.67 5.43
N ALA A 259 -16.09 7.65 4.29
CA ALA A 259 -16.45 6.78 3.16
C ALA A 259 -16.41 5.29 3.54
N VAL A 260 -15.31 4.84 4.18
CA VAL A 260 -15.16 3.44 4.61
C VAL A 260 -16.09 3.09 5.78
N PRO A 261 -16.19 3.90 6.85
CA PRO A 261 -17.18 3.68 7.91
C PRO A 261 -18.63 3.55 7.39
N LYS A 262 -19.07 4.46 6.52
CA LYS A 262 -20.41 4.40 5.91
C LYS A 262 -20.60 3.14 5.07
N ARG A 263 -19.57 2.72 4.33
CA ARG A 263 -19.58 1.48 3.54
C ARG A 263 -19.75 0.25 4.43
N PHE A 264 -18.99 0.16 5.52
CA PHE A 264 -19.13 -0.92 6.51
C PHE A 264 -20.52 -0.96 7.14
N ALA A 265 -21.07 0.20 7.52
CA ALA A 265 -22.43 0.28 8.03
C ALA A 265 -23.47 -0.21 7.01
N ARG A 266 -23.34 0.18 5.73
CA ARG A 266 -24.21 -0.29 4.63
C ARG A 266 -24.11 -1.80 4.41
N ALA A 267 -22.93 -2.38 4.63
CA ALA A 267 -22.67 -3.81 4.55
C ALA A 267 -23.07 -4.57 5.84
N ALA A 268 -23.68 -3.89 6.82
CA ALA A 268 -24.03 -4.45 8.12
C ALA A 268 -22.84 -5.08 8.88
N VAL A 269 -21.63 -4.57 8.66
CA VAL A 269 -20.45 -4.89 9.47
C VAL A 269 -20.68 -4.37 10.89
N THR A 270 -20.30 -5.15 11.90
CA THR A 270 -20.51 -4.75 13.29
C THR A 270 -19.67 -3.51 13.63
N VAL A 271 -20.17 -2.66 14.53
CA VAL A 271 -19.45 -1.47 14.98
C VAL A 271 -18.09 -1.84 15.58
N ASN A 272 -18.03 -2.95 16.31
CA ASN A 272 -16.77 -3.44 16.90
C ASN A 272 -15.77 -3.85 15.81
N ASP A 273 -16.17 -4.67 14.83
CA ASP A 273 -15.25 -5.09 13.75
C ASP A 273 -14.78 -3.91 12.91
N SER A 274 -15.69 -2.97 12.61
CA SER A 274 -15.34 -1.73 11.92
C SER A 274 -14.33 -0.91 12.72
N THR A 275 -14.57 -0.73 14.03
CA THR A 275 -13.69 0.07 14.90
C THR A 275 -12.33 -0.58 15.05
N ASP A 276 -12.28 -1.88 15.30
CA ASP A 276 -11.04 -2.64 15.45
C ASP A 276 -10.20 -2.61 14.17
N PHE A 277 -10.83 -2.72 13.00
CA PHE A 277 -10.12 -2.64 11.73
C PHE A 277 -9.53 -1.25 11.49
N LEU A 278 -10.33 -0.20 11.72
CA LEU A 278 -9.94 1.18 11.47
C LEU A 278 -8.90 1.70 12.48
N ALA A 279 -8.86 1.16 13.70
CA ALA A 279 -7.87 1.53 14.72
C ALA A 279 -6.41 1.16 14.37
N GLN A 280 -6.19 0.45 13.24
CA GLN A 280 -4.86 0.10 12.74
C GLN A 280 -4.16 1.24 11.96
N PHE A 281 -4.89 2.30 11.61
CA PHE A 281 -4.43 3.41 10.76
C PHE A 281 -4.48 4.74 11.53
#